data_AF-F3KD63-F1
#
_entry.id   AF-F3KD63-F1
#
_cell.length_a   1.000
_cell.length_b   1.000
_cell.length_c   1.000
_cell.angle_alpha   90.00
_cell.angle_beta   90.00
_cell.angle_gamma   90.00
#
_symmetry.space_group_name_H-M   'P 1'
#
loop_
_entity.id
_entity.type
_entity.pdbx_description
1 polymer ?
#
loop_
_entity_poly.entity_id
_entity_poly.type
_entity_poly.pdbx_seq_one_letter_code
_entity_poly.pdbx_strand_id
1 'polypeptide(L)'
;MSIADSPVSAEQLGGLLVRITDKTISGKIAKTVFEALFKGEDSGADAIIEAKGLKQVTDTGAIEAIVDEVIANNAAQVEQYRASPPEKQGKLIGFFVGQVMKASKGKANPQQTNEILRKKLS
;
A
#
# COMPACT_ATOMS: atom_id res chain seq x y z
N MET A 1 17.70 24.13 2.84
CA MET A 1 16.33 24.32 3.35
C MET A 1 16.27 23.68 4.73
N SER A 2 15.89 24.43 5.75
CA SER A 2 15.66 23.88 7.09
C SER A 2 14.25 23.27 7.15
N ILE A 3 13.96 22.51 8.21
CA ILE A 3 12.60 21.98 8.40
C ILE A 3 11.56 23.10 8.64
N ALA A 4 12.00 24.25 9.15
CA ALA A 4 11.14 25.42 9.36
C ALA A 4 10.69 26.06 8.04
N ASP A 5 11.39 25.78 6.94
CA ASP A 5 11.06 26.29 5.60
C ASP A 5 10.15 25.32 4.81
N SER A 6 9.65 24.25 5.45
CA SER A 6 8.82 23.25 4.79
C SER A 6 7.55 23.86 4.20
N PRO A 7 7.24 23.62 2.91
CA PRO A 7 5.98 24.06 2.31
C PRO A 7 4.76 23.27 2.86
N VAL A 8 5.01 22.14 3.53
CA VAL A 8 3.98 21.36 4.21
C VAL A 8 3.93 21.77 5.68
N SER A 9 2.78 22.27 6.11
CA SER A 9 2.54 22.66 7.51
C SER A 9 2.39 21.45 8.44
N ALA A 10 2.56 21.68 9.74
CA ALA A 10 2.34 20.63 10.76
C ALA A 10 0.90 20.10 10.72
N GLU A 11 -0.08 20.95 10.45
CA GLU A 11 -1.49 20.58 10.32
C GLU A 11 -1.73 19.67 9.10
N GLN A 12 -1.15 20.02 7.95
CA GLN A 12 -1.25 19.21 6.73
C GLN A 12 -0.61 17.83 6.91
N LEU A 13 0.57 17.78 7.54
CA LEU A 13 1.24 16.51 7.84
C LEU A 13 0.43 15.70 8.85
N GLY A 14 -0.11 16.32 9.89
CA GLY A 14 -0.98 15.68 10.88
C GLY A 14 -2.21 15.04 10.21
N GLY A 15 -2.89 15.79 9.34
CA GLY A 15 -4.02 15.28 8.56
C GLY A 15 -3.65 14.09 7.68
N LEU A 16 -2.50 14.13 7.01
CA LEU A 16 -2.00 13.00 6.24
C LEU A 16 -1.77 11.75 7.11
N LEU A 17 -1.16 11.90 8.28
CA LEU A 17 -0.89 10.78 9.20
C LEU A 17 -2.17 10.15 9.76
N VAL A 18 -3.22 10.95 9.99
CA VAL A 18 -4.54 10.44 10.37
C VAL A 18 -5.07 9.48 9.29
N ARG A 19 -4.91 9.82 8.00
CA ARG A 19 -5.39 8.98 6.87
C ARG A 19 -4.61 7.69 6.65
N ILE A 20 -3.37 7.64 7.14
CA ILE A 20 -2.61 6.38 7.21
C ILE A 20 -3.16 5.53 8.37
N THR A 21 -3.40 6.17 9.52
CA THR A 21 -3.80 5.51 10.77
C THR A 21 -5.20 4.90 10.66
N ASP A 22 -6.14 5.63 10.06
CA ASP A 22 -7.52 5.19 9.84
C ASP A 22 -7.68 4.24 8.63
N LYS A 23 -6.58 3.92 7.93
CA LYS A 23 -6.52 3.04 6.75
C LYS A 23 -7.27 3.57 5.53
N THR A 24 -7.52 4.88 5.44
CA THR A 24 -8.05 5.53 4.22
C THR A 24 -7.06 5.41 3.07
N ILE A 25 -5.76 5.58 3.35
CA ILE A 25 -4.68 5.46 2.37
C ILE A 25 -3.55 4.55 2.85
N SER A 26 -2.86 3.90 1.90
CA SER A 26 -1.66 3.13 2.21
C SER A 26 -0.46 4.05 2.42
N GLY A 27 0.59 3.58 3.09
CA GLY A 27 1.85 4.33 3.21
C GLY A 27 2.50 4.67 1.85
N LYS A 28 2.26 3.85 0.82
CA LYS A 28 2.72 4.14 -0.55
C LYS A 28 1.97 5.34 -1.14
N ILE A 29 0.66 5.38 -0.95
CA ILE A 29 -0.19 6.49 -1.39
C ILE A 29 0.10 7.75 -0.58
N ALA A 30 0.38 7.62 0.71
CA ALA A 30 0.72 8.75 1.57
C ALA A 30 1.96 9.51 1.07
N LYS A 31 2.96 8.81 0.52
CA LYS A 31 4.11 9.46 -0.14
C LYS A 31 3.66 10.30 -1.34
N THR A 32 2.77 9.78 -2.17
CA THR A 32 2.21 10.53 -3.31
C THR A 32 1.40 11.74 -2.86
N VAL A 33 0.61 11.61 -1.79
CA VAL A 33 -0.15 12.74 -1.22
C VAL A 33 0.79 13.78 -0.62
N PHE A 34 1.83 13.35 0.11
CA PHE A 34 2.84 14.25 0.65
C PHE A 34 3.58 15.03 -0.43
N GLU A 35 3.97 14.38 -1.53
CA GLU A 35 4.60 15.05 -2.68
C GLU A 35 3.69 16.12 -3.30
N ALA A 36 2.38 15.86 -3.38
CA ALA A 36 1.40 16.82 -3.88
C ALA A 36 1.21 18.01 -2.91
N LEU A 37 1.14 17.76 -1.60
CA LEU A 37 1.13 18.81 -0.57
C LEU A 37 2.40 19.67 -0.67
N PHE A 38 3.56 19.04 -0.81
CA PHE A 38 4.85 19.72 -0.91
C PHE A 38 4.93 20.64 -2.14
N LYS A 39 4.24 20.27 -3.22
CA LYS A 39 4.12 21.08 -4.45
C LYS A 39 3.03 22.16 -4.36
N GLY A 40 2.27 22.21 -3.27
CA GLY A 40 1.16 23.15 -3.11
C GLY A 40 -0.03 22.84 -4.02
N GLU A 41 -0.24 21.57 -4.41
CA GLU A 41 -1.34 21.18 -5.29
C GLU A 41 -2.72 21.39 -4.66
N ASP A 42 -2.83 21.33 -3.32
CA ASP A 42 -4.06 21.59 -2.58
C ASP A 42 -3.77 22.03 -1.13
N SER A 43 -4.83 22.44 -0.44
CA SER A 43 -4.84 22.85 0.97
C SER A 43 -4.66 21.70 1.96
N GLY A 44 -5.02 20.45 1.61
CA GLY A 44 -5.00 19.34 2.56
C GLY A 44 -4.98 17.94 1.93
N ALA A 45 -4.61 16.94 2.75
CA ALA A 45 -4.48 15.55 2.31
C ALA A 45 -5.80 15.00 1.74
N ASP A 46 -6.93 15.31 2.37
CA ASP A 46 -8.25 14.79 1.97
C ASP A 46 -8.65 15.24 0.57
N ALA A 47 -8.43 16.51 0.23
CA ALA A 47 -8.72 17.05 -1.10
C ALA A 47 -7.89 16.36 -2.18
N ILE A 48 -6.60 16.12 -1.93
CA ILE A 48 -5.70 15.39 -2.84
C ILE A 48 -6.16 13.93 -3.00
N ILE A 49 -6.58 13.29 -1.90
CA ILE A 49 -7.03 11.90 -1.91
C ILE A 49 -8.28 11.74 -2.78
N GLU A 50 -9.27 12.62 -2.61
CA GLU A 50 -10.51 12.59 -3.41
C GLU A 50 -10.21 12.91 -4.88
N ALA A 51 -9.51 14.02 -5.16
CA ALA A 51 -9.24 14.47 -6.52
C ALA A 51 -8.47 13.44 -7.36
N LYS A 52 -7.60 12.64 -6.72
CA LYS A 52 -6.79 11.61 -7.39
C LYS A 52 -7.34 10.19 -7.20
N GLY A 53 -8.49 10.02 -6.53
CA GLY A 53 -9.14 8.72 -6.29
C GLY A 53 -8.23 7.73 -5.56
N LEU A 54 -7.54 8.19 -4.52
CA LEU A 54 -6.44 7.48 -3.86
C LEU A 54 -6.86 6.64 -2.65
N LYS A 55 -8.15 6.49 -2.38
CA LYS A 55 -8.64 5.63 -1.29
C LYS A 55 -8.19 4.18 -1.48
N GLN A 56 -7.88 3.52 -0.37
CA GLN A 56 -7.61 2.08 -0.38
C GLN A 56 -8.85 1.30 -0.76
N VAL A 57 -8.64 0.25 -1.54
CA VAL A 57 -9.62 -0.81 -1.78
C VAL A 57 -9.56 -1.76 -0.60
N THR A 58 -10.69 -1.91 0.08
CA THR A 58 -10.90 -2.84 1.20
C THR A 58 -11.83 -4.00 0.84
N ASP A 59 -12.43 -3.96 -0.36
CA ASP A 59 -13.23 -5.04 -0.90
C ASP A 59 -12.38 -6.32 -1.04
N THR A 60 -12.69 -7.32 -0.23
CA THR A 60 -11.92 -8.56 -0.15
C THR A 60 -11.91 -9.29 -1.49
N GLY A 61 -13.01 -9.29 -2.24
CA GLY A 61 -13.10 -9.98 -3.54
C GLY A 61 -12.16 -9.38 -4.58
N ALA A 62 -12.10 -8.05 -4.68
CA ALA A 62 -11.16 -7.35 -5.55
C ALA A 62 -9.70 -7.60 -5.16
N ILE A 63 -9.38 -7.63 -3.85
CA ILE A 63 -8.02 -7.94 -3.39
C ILE A 63 -7.66 -9.41 -3.69
N GLU A 64 -8.59 -10.35 -3.45
CA GLU A 64 -8.39 -11.78 -3.75
C GLU A 64 -8.10 -12.01 -5.23
N ALA A 65 -8.84 -11.36 -6.13
CA ALA A 65 -8.60 -11.47 -7.57
C ALA A 65 -7.20 -10.98 -7.97
N ILE A 66 -6.73 -9.87 -7.40
CA ILE A 66 -5.37 -9.36 -7.65
C ILE A 66 -4.32 -10.33 -7.06
N VAL A 67 -4.58 -10.89 -5.88
CA VAL A 67 -3.69 -11.89 -5.28
C VAL A 67 -3.59 -13.13 -6.17
N ASP A 68 -4.71 -13.63 -6.68
CA ASP A 68 -4.73 -14.80 -7.58
C ASP A 68 -3.94 -14.54 -8.86
N GLU A 69 -4.11 -13.36 -9.47
CA GLU A 69 -3.32 -12.93 -10.63
C GLU A 69 -1.82 -12.90 -10.30
N VAL A 70 -1.44 -12.32 -9.16
CA VAL A 70 -0.04 -12.25 -8.72
C VAL A 70 0.55 -13.64 -8.48
N ILE A 71 -0.19 -14.54 -7.83
CA ILE A 71 0.26 -15.92 -7.60
C ILE A 71 0.45 -16.64 -8.92
N ALA A 72 -0.52 -16.54 -9.85
CA ALA A 72 -0.46 -17.16 -11.16
C ALA A 72 0.75 -16.67 -11.99
N ASN A 73 1.06 -15.38 -11.92
CA ASN A 73 2.18 -14.77 -12.64
C ASN A 73 3.56 -14.99 -12.00
N ASN A 74 3.64 -15.64 -10.84
CA ASN A 74 4.89 -15.83 -10.08
C ASN A 74 5.07 -17.29 -9.63
N ALA A 75 4.79 -18.25 -10.51
CA ALA A 75 4.82 -19.69 -10.21
C ALA A 75 6.15 -20.15 -9.56
N ALA A 76 7.30 -19.68 -10.06
CA ALA A 76 8.61 -20.04 -9.51
C ALA A 76 8.78 -19.59 -8.04
N GLN A 77 8.27 -18.41 -7.68
CA GLN A 77 8.31 -17.90 -6.31
C GLN A 77 7.32 -18.62 -5.40
N VAL A 78 6.21 -19.14 -5.95
CA VAL A 78 5.26 -19.98 -5.21
C VAL A 78 5.90 -21.31 -4.85
N GLU A 79 6.57 -21.96 -5.81
CA GLU A 79 7.36 -23.18 -5.56
C GLU A 79 8.46 -22.91 -4.52
N GLN A 80 9.19 -21.81 -4.69
CA GLN A 80 10.21 -21.40 -3.73
C GLN A 80 9.63 -21.18 -2.33
N TYR A 81 8.43 -20.59 -2.21
CA TYR A 81 7.76 -20.38 -0.93
C TYR A 81 7.42 -21.70 -0.24
N ARG A 82 6.83 -22.64 -0.99
CA ARG A 82 6.45 -23.96 -0.49
C ARG A 82 7.65 -24.82 -0.08
N ALA A 83 8.77 -24.69 -0.80
CA ALA A 83 10.02 -25.38 -0.48
C ALA A 83 10.86 -24.69 0.61
N SER A 84 10.53 -23.44 0.96
CA SER A 84 11.29 -22.66 1.93
C SER A 84 10.91 -22.98 3.37
N PRO A 85 11.88 -23.00 4.29
CA PRO A 85 11.61 -23.15 5.72
C PRO A 85 10.91 -21.88 6.29
N PRO A 86 10.22 -21.99 7.43
CA PRO A 86 9.36 -20.93 7.99
C PRO A 86 10.05 -19.56 8.12
N GLU A 87 11.34 -19.54 8.47
CA GLU A 87 12.13 -18.32 8.62
C GLU A 87 12.40 -17.59 7.29
N LYS A 88 12.30 -18.28 6.14
CA LYS A 88 12.45 -17.68 4.80
C LYS A 88 11.12 -17.34 4.14
N GLN A 89 10.03 -17.99 4.55
CA GLN A 89 8.68 -17.73 4.05
C GLN A 89 8.24 -16.28 4.27
N GLY A 90 8.61 -15.66 5.40
CA GLY A 90 8.28 -14.26 5.68
C GLY A 90 8.79 -13.27 4.63
N LYS A 91 10.01 -13.48 4.10
CA LYS A 91 10.58 -12.63 3.05
C LYS A 91 9.85 -12.79 1.72
N LEU A 92 9.46 -14.02 1.37
CA LEU A 92 8.71 -14.32 0.16
C LEU A 92 7.29 -13.77 0.22
N ILE A 93 6.63 -13.83 1.38
CA ILE A 93 5.35 -13.12 1.60
C ILE A 93 5.52 -11.62 1.39
N GLY A 94 6.58 -11.01 1.92
CA GLY A 94 6.89 -9.60 1.68
C GLY A 94 7.04 -9.26 0.19
N PHE A 95 7.66 -10.16 -0.58
CA PHE A 95 7.74 -10.04 -2.04
C PHE A 95 6.34 -10.05 -2.69
N PHE A 96 5.50 -11.03 -2.35
CA PHE A 96 4.14 -11.12 -2.92
C PHE A 96 3.27 -9.93 -2.54
N VAL A 97 3.33 -9.47 -1.28
CA VAL A 97 2.67 -8.23 -0.86
C VAL A 97 3.13 -7.06 -1.73
N GLY A 98 4.43 -6.95 -2.00
CA GLY A 98 4.99 -5.96 -2.91
C GLY A 98 4.41 -6.04 -4.33
N GLN A 99 4.25 -7.24 -4.88
CA GLN A 99 3.65 -7.45 -6.21
C GLN A 99 2.17 -7.05 -6.22
N VAL A 100 1.39 -7.42 -5.22
CA VAL A 100 -0.03 -7.03 -5.11
C VAL A 100 -0.17 -5.51 -4.96
N MET A 101 0.69 -4.88 -4.16
CA MET A 101 0.73 -3.42 -4.01
C MET A 101 1.18 -2.72 -5.30
N LYS A 102 1.91 -3.39 -6.18
CA LYS A 102 2.24 -2.87 -7.52
C LYS A 102 1.03 -2.99 -8.45
N ALA A 103 0.42 -4.16 -8.54
CA ALA A 103 -0.74 -4.43 -9.40
C ALA A 103 -1.94 -3.54 -9.05
N SER A 104 -2.22 -3.36 -7.75
CA SER A 104 -3.28 -2.47 -7.25
C SER A 104 -2.93 -0.98 -7.29
N LYS A 105 -1.75 -0.59 -7.83
CA LYS A 105 -1.23 0.79 -7.78
C LYS A 105 -1.19 1.38 -6.36
N GLY A 106 -0.95 0.53 -5.37
CA GLY A 106 -0.87 0.90 -3.96
C GLY A 106 -2.22 1.05 -3.26
N LYS A 107 -3.33 0.76 -3.96
CA LYS A 107 -4.68 0.88 -3.41
C LYS A 107 -5.10 -0.33 -2.58
N ALA A 108 -4.56 -1.53 -2.82
CA ALA A 108 -4.91 -2.67 -1.97
C ALA A 108 -4.55 -2.40 -0.50
N ASN A 109 -5.35 -2.92 0.41
CA ASN A 109 -5.02 -2.89 1.82
C ASN A 109 -3.88 -3.88 2.13
N PRO A 110 -2.73 -3.44 2.67
CA PRO A 110 -1.57 -4.32 2.86
C PRO A 110 -1.80 -5.39 3.94
N GLN A 111 -2.61 -5.11 4.95
CA GLN A 111 -2.93 -6.06 6.02
C GLN A 111 -3.79 -7.19 5.46
N GLN A 112 -4.91 -6.84 4.81
CA GLN A 112 -5.79 -7.82 4.14
C GLN A 112 -5.04 -8.61 3.06
N THR A 113 -4.20 -7.94 2.27
CA THR A 113 -3.36 -8.59 1.25
C THR A 113 -2.45 -9.67 1.87
N ASN A 114 -1.77 -9.35 2.97
CA ASN A 114 -0.90 -10.30 3.66
C ASN A 114 -1.68 -11.48 4.25
N GLU A 115 -2.87 -11.23 4.81
CA GLU A 115 -3.76 -12.29 5.32
C GLU A 115 -4.21 -13.25 4.21
N ILE A 116 -4.69 -12.70 3.09
CA ILE A 116 -5.14 -13.48 1.92
C ILE A 116 -3.99 -14.29 1.33
N LEU A 117 -2.81 -13.68 1.16
CA LEU A 117 -1.62 -14.37 0.65
C LEU A 117 -1.22 -15.55 1.52
N ARG A 118 -1.21 -15.37 2.85
CA ARG A 118 -0.89 -16.46 3.79
C ARG A 118 -1.90 -17.60 3.69
N LYS A 119 -3.19 -17.29 3.52
CA LYS A 119 -4.24 -18.30 3.35
C LYS A 119 -4.15 -19.04 2.01
N LYS A 120 -3.76 -18.36 0.92
CA LYS A 120 -3.68 -18.97 -0.43
C LYS A 120 -2.37 -19.73 -0.67
N LEU A 121 -1.30 -19.36 0.03
CA LEU A 121 0.02 -19.98 -0.11
C LEU A 121 0.33 -21.04 0.96
N SER A 122 -0.44 -21.11 2.05
CA SER A 122 -0.35 -22.16 3.07
C SER A 122 -0.66 -23.55 2.52
#